data_AF-A0A2A2ICG3-F1
#
_entry.id   AF-A0A2A2ICG3-F1
#
_cell.length_a   1.000
_cell.length_b   1.000
_cell.length_c   1.000
_cell.angle_alpha   90.00
_cell.angle_beta   90.00
_cell.angle_gamma   90.00
#
_symmetry.space_group_name_H-M   'P 1'
#
loop_
_entity.id
_entity.type
_entity.pdbx_description
1 polymer ?
#
loop_
_entity_poly.entity_id
_entity_poly.type
_entity_poly.pdbx_seq_one_letter_code
_entity_poly.pdbx_strand_id
1 'polypeptide(L)'
;MSTMDILNLDEKVKEIIRDENKADLEVIIEEFKRNHFPNVLSKSKKCRQKYSTDEKLKELLSIVEAVSHAQIGENSTSAEIISSLYKSSSRMTSDDLILYAELAFMSDYKLARRIMSEAVKQMENDEETDRIKLARGFLVLGEAEENLEKFARAIRYYQRGLTYFQDDDNRDKYMILFLHFKLGVLYSTVNNSEEAINYLNKTVELAGDDHPEMKINSLVSIAKTYGSKEEDKKAYAYLTEAIELLDDSSLAETLVHAEAFTEMAFYYFNQSELDEAIPNYTRAIEIFLNLPAYSARKIGMIYMQYAYCLEHKKQPNQTLAGRNYELAIEKLEKTDDKELLENALADVISFFDNTNNPRKKKYFENKFVNMTNVN
;
A
#
# COMPACT_ATOMS: atom_id res chain seq x y z
N MET A 1 2.95 -12.75 -3.28
CA MET A 1 3.70 -14.03 -3.38
C MET A 1 2.83 -15.15 -2.83
N SER A 2 2.65 -16.22 -3.59
CA SER A 2 2.11 -17.49 -3.07
C SER A 2 3.06 -17.98 -1.96
N THR A 3 2.56 -18.14 -0.75
CA THR A 3 3.32 -18.49 0.46
C THR A 3 3.97 -19.88 0.42
N MET A 4 3.68 -20.70 -0.60
CA MET A 4 4.23 -22.06 -0.71
C MET A 4 5.64 -22.15 -1.30
N ASP A 5 6.01 -21.28 -2.25
CA ASP A 5 7.34 -21.35 -2.89
C ASP A 5 8.47 -20.83 -2.00
N ILE A 6 8.13 -19.99 -1.02
CA ILE A 6 9.09 -19.32 -0.11
C ILE A 6 9.87 -20.32 0.76
N LEU A 7 9.28 -21.48 1.08
CA LEU A 7 9.87 -22.41 2.05
C LEU A 7 10.68 -23.54 1.43
N ASN A 8 10.57 -23.73 0.11
CA ASN A 8 11.03 -24.93 -0.59
C ASN A 8 10.68 -26.21 0.23
N LEU A 9 9.44 -26.23 0.75
CA LEU A 9 9.04 -27.12 1.83
C LEU A 9 9.13 -28.59 1.41
N ASP A 10 8.79 -28.88 0.16
CA ASP A 10 8.85 -30.23 -0.39
C ASP A 10 10.30 -30.76 -0.48
N GLU A 11 11.29 -29.92 -0.74
CA GLU A 11 12.70 -30.32 -0.70
C GLU A 11 13.17 -30.57 0.73
N LYS A 12 12.88 -29.65 1.66
CA LYS A 12 13.21 -29.84 3.09
C LYS A 12 12.56 -31.10 3.67
N VAL A 13 11.32 -31.40 3.30
CA VAL A 13 10.62 -32.62 3.72
C VAL A 13 11.33 -33.86 3.17
N LYS A 14 11.75 -33.89 1.90
CA LYS A 14 12.48 -35.02 1.30
C LYS A 14 13.79 -35.33 2.03
N GLU A 15 14.49 -34.32 2.53
CA GLU A 15 15.74 -34.52 3.27
C GLU A 15 15.53 -35.15 4.65
N ILE A 16 14.37 -34.90 5.28
CA ILE A 16 14.09 -35.23 6.68
C ILE A 16 13.21 -36.49 6.81
N ILE A 17 12.40 -36.80 5.79
CA ILE A 17 11.45 -37.91 5.85
C ILE A 17 12.16 -39.27 5.98
N ARG A 18 11.72 -40.09 6.93
CA ARG A 18 12.21 -41.44 7.23
C ARG A 18 11.01 -42.35 7.49
N ASP A 19 11.16 -43.65 7.32
CA ASP A 19 10.05 -44.60 7.51
C ASP A 19 9.36 -44.47 8.88
N GLU A 20 10.12 -44.12 9.91
CA GLU A 20 9.62 -43.93 11.28
C GLU A 20 8.74 -42.68 11.45
N ASN A 21 9.07 -41.56 10.79
CA ASN A 21 8.37 -40.27 10.94
C ASN A 21 7.43 -39.92 9.78
N LYS A 22 7.48 -40.72 8.69
CA LYS A 22 6.77 -40.47 7.43
C LYS A 22 5.28 -40.21 7.60
N ALA A 23 4.57 -41.11 8.29
CA ALA A 23 3.12 -40.99 8.44
C ALA A 23 2.72 -39.73 9.21
N ASP A 24 3.46 -39.36 10.26
CA ASP A 24 3.18 -38.16 11.05
C ASP A 24 3.49 -36.89 10.23
N LEU A 25 4.61 -36.88 9.50
CA LEU A 25 5.04 -35.75 8.69
C LEU A 25 4.12 -35.52 7.48
N GLU A 26 3.72 -36.57 6.76
CA GLU A 26 2.80 -36.49 5.62
C GLU A 26 1.47 -35.84 6.02
N VAL A 27 0.92 -36.23 7.18
CA VAL A 27 -0.33 -35.65 7.69
C VAL A 27 -0.15 -34.17 8.05
N ILE A 28 0.97 -33.79 8.68
CA ILE A 28 1.24 -32.38 9.01
C ILE A 28 1.34 -31.53 7.74
N ILE A 29 2.08 -32.00 6.75
CA ILE A 29 2.28 -31.28 5.49
C ILE A 29 0.97 -31.20 4.70
N GLU A 30 0.14 -32.24 4.71
CA GLU A 30 -1.19 -32.20 4.07
C GLU A 30 -2.11 -31.15 4.72
N GLU A 31 -2.17 -31.10 6.05
CA GLU A 31 -2.96 -30.10 6.78
C GLU A 31 -2.43 -28.68 6.51
N PHE A 32 -1.11 -28.53 6.42
CA PHE A 32 -0.47 -27.26 6.08
C PHE A 32 -0.85 -26.81 4.67
N LYS A 33 -0.78 -27.73 3.68
CA LYS A 33 -1.19 -27.44 2.30
C LYS A 33 -2.67 -27.10 2.16
N ARG A 34 -3.51 -27.59 3.07
CA ARG A 34 -4.96 -27.28 3.16
C ARG A 34 -5.26 -26.03 4.00
N ASN A 35 -4.26 -25.29 4.47
CA ASN A 35 -4.40 -24.13 5.35
C ASN A 35 -5.13 -24.44 6.69
N HIS A 36 -5.07 -25.69 7.15
CA HIS A 36 -5.65 -26.08 8.44
C HIS A 36 -4.67 -25.83 9.58
N PHE A 37 -4.25 -24.57 9.75
CA PHE A 37 -3.16 -24.17 10.65
C PHE A 37 -3.34 -24.64 12.11
N PRO A 38 -4.55 -24.60 12.73
CA PRO A 38 -4.72 -25.14 14.08
C PRO A 38 -4.43 -26.66 14.17
N ASN A 39 -4.75 -27.42 13.13
CA ASN A 39 -4.45 -28.85 13.07
C ASN A 39 -2.94 -29.08 12.92
N VAL A 40 -2.28 -28.27 12.08
CA VAL A 40 -0.83 -28.28 11.92
C VAL A 40 -0.16 -28.11 13.27
N LEU A 41 -0.51 -27.06 14.03
CA LEU A 41 0.05 -26.76 15.36
C LEU A 41 -0.18 -27.90 16.37
N SER A 42 -1.39 -28.49 16.38
CA SER A 42 -1.69 -29.61 17.28
C SER A 42 -0.87 -30.85 16.96
N LYS A 43 -0.72 -31.17 15.66
CA LYS A 43 -0.03 -32.38 15.19
C LYS A 43 1.49 -32.21 15.23
N SER A 44 2.02 -31.04 14.90
CA SER A 44 3.44 -30.70 14.98
C SER A 44 3.95 -30.84 16.43
N LYS A 45 3.18 -30.37 17.41
CA LYS A 45 3.50 -30.52 18.84
C LYS A 45 3.63 -31.99 19.25
N LYS A 46 2.70 -32.86 18.81
CA LYS A 46 2.74 -34.31 19.07
C LYS A 46 3.95 -34.96 18.38
N CYS A 47 4.19 -34.61 17.13
CA CYS A 47 5.33 -35.10 16.34
C CYS A 47 6.67 -34.72 17.01
N ARG A 48 6.84 -33.46 17.43
CA ARG A 48 8.02 -32.98 18.16
C ARG A 48 8.27 -33.73 19.46
N GLN A 49 7.22 -34.07 20.20
CA GLN A 49 7.34 -34.86 21.44
C GLN A 49 7.77 -36.31 21.16
N LYS A 50 7.27 -36.90 20.07
CA LYS A 50 7.57 -38.27 19.66
C LYS A 50 9.02 -38.43 19.16
N TYR A 51 9.53 -37.46 18.41
CA TYR A 51 10.87 -37.48 17.81
C TYR A 51 11.79 -36.42 18.44
N SER A 52 11.92 -36.43 19.76
CA SER A 52 12.55 -35.36 20.52
C SER A 52 14.07 -35.24 20.36
N THR A 53 14.73 -36.12 19.60
CA THR A 53 16.17 -36.09 19.35
C THR A 53 16.53 -35.70 17.91
N ASP A 54 15.54 -35.59 17.02
CA ASP A 54 15.77 -35.21 15.62
C ASP A 54 15.73 -33.68 15.48
N GLU A 55 16.90 -33.05 15.51
CA GLU A 55 17.03 -31.59 15.42
C GLU A 55 16.58 -31.04 14.07
N LYS A 56 16.80 -31.76 12.96
CA LYS A 56 16.36 -31.30 11.63
C LYS A 56 14.85 -31.33 11.51
N LEU A 57 14.21 -32.39 12.03
CA LEU A 57 12.76 -32.45 12.10
C LEU A 57 12.19 -31.36 13.01
N LYS A 58 12.81 -31.09 14.17
CA LYS A 58 12.38 -29.98 15.03
C LYS A 58 12.45 -28.63 14.33
N GLU A 59 13.51 -28.37 13.57
CA GLU A 59 13.67 -27.15 12.79
C GLU A 59 12.53 -27.02 11.76
N LEU A 60 12.29 -28.06 10.94
CA LEU A 60 11.19 -28.10 9.98
C LEU A 60 9.83 -27.84 10.64
N LEU A 61 9.54 -28.52 11.75
CA LEU A 61 8.30 -28.33 12.50
C LEU A 61 8.17 -26.91 13.03
N SER A 62 9.27 -26.29 13.46
CA SER A 62 9.27 -24.90 13.96
C SER A 62 9.00 -23.91 12.83
N ILE A 63 9.54 -24.12 11.64
CA ILE A 63 9.25 -23.31 10.44
C ILE A 63 7.76 -23.39 10.11
N VAL A 64 7.21 -24.61 10.04
CA VAL A 64 5.79 -24.84 9.73
C VAL A 64 4.87 -24.24 10.80
N GLU A 65 5.25 -24.32 12.08
CA GLU A 65 4.54 -23.69 13.19
C GLU A 65 4.58 -22.16 13.11
N ALA A 66 5.74 -21.56 12.83
CA ALA A 66 5.86 -20.11 12.69
C ALA A 66 4.92 -19.57 11.60
N VAL A 67 4.93 -20.20 10.43
CA VAL A 67 4.01 -19.83 9.34
C VAL A 67 2.55 -20.01 9.76
N SER A 68 2.23 -21.13 10.42
CA SER A 68 0.87 -21.41 10.90
C SER A 68 0.38 -20.33 11.87
N HIS A 69 1.23 -19.90 12.81
CA HIS A 69 0.93 -18.81 13.74
C HIS A 69 0.74 -17.47 13.02
N ALA A 70 1.61 -17.12 12.07
CA ALA A 70 1.44 -15.90 11.28
C ALA A 70 0.11 -15.88 10.49
N GLN A 71 -0.26 -17.01 9.89
CA GLN A 71 -1.49 -17.14 9.09
C GLN A 71 -2.78 -17.02 9.91
N ILE A 72 -2.75 -17.36 11.20
CA ILE A 72 -3.89 -17.18 12.12
C ILE A 72 -3.84 -15.85 12.89
N GLY A 73 -2.90 -14.95 12.56
CA GLY A 73 -2.75 -13.64 13.17
C GLY A 73 -2.00 -13.63 14.51
N GLU A 74 -1.42 -14.76 14.93
CA GLU A 74 -0.60 -14.90 16.13
C GLU A 74 0.86 -14.45 15.87
N ASN A 75 1.00 -13.20 15.42
CA ASN A 75 2.27 -12.65 14.93
C ASN A 75 3.39 -12.66 15.99
N SER A 76 3.07 -12.39 17.25
CA SER A 76 4.06 -12.41 18.34
C SER A 76 4.66 -13.80 18.53
N THR A 77 3.84 -14.85 18.52
CA THR A 77 4.30 -16.24 18.66
C THR A 77 5.11 -16.68 17.45
N SER A 78 4.67 -16.34 16.23
CA SER A 78 5.46 -16.54 15.02
C SER A 78 6.85 -15.91 15.14
N ALA A 79 6.92 -14.63 15.52
CA ALA A 79 8.17 -13.90 15.66
C ALA A 79 9.09 -14.48 16.74
N GLU A 80 8.55 -14.98 17.86
CA GLU A 80 9.31 -15.66 18.90
C GLU A 80 9.95 -16.96 18.41
N ILE A 81 9.19 -17.79 17.68
CA ILE A 81 9.70 -19.03 17.09
C ILE A 81 10.84 -18.72 16.12
N ILE A 82 10.64 -17.75 15.22
CA ILE A 82 11.65 -17.35 14.22
C ILE A 82 12.89 -16.76 14.90
N SER A 83 12.71 -15.96 15.96
CA SER A 83 13.82 -15.43 16.75
C SER A 83 14.63 -16.54 17.42
N SER A 84 13.96 -17.59 17.90
CA SER A 84 14.62 -18.77 18.47
C SER A 84 15.42 -19.53 17.42
N LEU A 85 14.82 -19.78 16.25
CA LEU A 85 15.49 -20.45 15.12
C LEU A 85 16.76 -19.69 14.72
N TYR A 86 16.64 -18.39 14.48
CA TYR A 86 17.74 -17.50 14.12
C TYR A 86 18.86 -17.45 15.19
N LYS A 87 18.54 -17.51 16.49
CA LYS A 87 19.55 -17.50 17.57
C LYS A 87 20.21 -18.85 17.82
N SER A 88 19.56 -19.94 17.43
CA SER A 88 19.99 -21.30 17.79
C SER A 88 21.14 -21.81 16.93
N SER A 89 21.32 -21.27 15.73
CA SER A 89 22.38 -21.69 14.81
C SER A 89 23.62 -20.80 14.94
N SER A 90 24.77 -21.41 15.22
CA SER A 90 26.05 -20.69 15.40
C SER A 90 26.71 -20.26 14.09
N ARG A 91 26.29 -20.81 12.95
CA ARG A 91 26.79 -20.45 11.61
C ARG A 91 25.72 -20.69 10.55
N MET A 92 24.90 -19.68 10.30
CA MET A 92 23.90 -19.71 9.24
C MET A 92 24.52 -19.39 7.88
N THR A 93 23.99 -20.01 6.83
CA THR A 93 24.26 -19.59 5.45
C THR A 93 23.40 -18.37 5.09
N SER A 94 23.76 -17.68 4.00
CA SER A 94 22.93 -16.57 3.50
C SER A 94 21.53 -17.05 3.09
N ASP A 95 21.39 -18.29 2.60
CA ASP A 95 20.11 -18.91 2.27
C ASP A 95 19.24 -19.15 3.51
N ASP A 96 19.83 -19.65 4.61
CA ASP A 96 19.09 -19.83 5.86
C ASP A 96 18.61 -18.48 6.43
N LEU A 97 19.46 -17.44 6.32
CA LEU A 97 19.10 -16.10 6.77
C LEU A 97 17.99 -15.49 5.90
N ILE A 98 18.04 -15.68 4.58
CA ILE A 98 16.96 -15.23 3.68
C ILE A 98 15.64 -15.91 4.05
N LEU A 99 15.65 -17.23 4.22
CA LEU A 99 14.45 -17.98 4.62
C LEU A 99 13.85 -17.43 5.92
N TYR A 100 14.67 -17.25 6.97
CA TYR A 100 14.17 -16.76 8.25
C TYR A 100 13.75 -15.29 8.20
N ALA A 101 14.39 -14.47 7.35
CA ALA A 101 13.96 -13.10 7.13
C ALA A 101 12.61 -13.03 6.40
N GLU A 102 12.39 -13.85 5.38
CA GLU A 102 11.12 -13.92 4.65
C GLU A 102 9.99 -14.46 5.54
N LEU A 103 10.28 -15.45 6.40
CA LEU A 103 9.37 -15.89 7.46
C LEU A 103 9.04 -14.75 8.43
N ALA A 104 10.06 -14.05 8.92
CA ALA A 104 9.86 -12.95 9.85
C ALA A 104 9.07 -11.80 9.22
N PHE A 105 9.19 -11.58 7.90
CA PHE A 105 8.46 -10.54 7.19
C PHE A 105 6.94 -10.69 7.32
N MET A 106 6.45 -11.92 7.51
CA MET A 106 5.02 -12.20 7.69
C MET A 106 4.48 -11.72 9.04
N SER A 107 5.33 -11.51 10.05
CA SER A 107 4.89 -11.28 11.44
C SER A 107 5.58 -10.14 12.17
N ASP A 108 6.85 -9.83 11.85
CA ASP A 108 7.64 -8.78 12.49
C ASP A 108 8.68 -8.20 11.51
N TYR A 109 8.36 -7.02 10.95
CA TYR A 109 9.23 -6.32 10.02
C TYR A 109 10.58 -5.89 10.62
N LYS A 110 10.68 -5.67 11.94
CA LYS A 110 11.95 -5.31 12.59
C LYS A 110 12.87 -6.52 12.66
N LEU A 111 12.32 -7.68 12.98
CA LEU A 111 13.05 -8.95 12.97
C LEU A 111 13.45 -9.31 11.54
N ALA A 112 12.54 -9.22 10.57
CA ALA A 112 12.80 -9.46 9.15
C ALA A 112 13.96 -8.61 8.65
N ARG A 113 13.90 -7.30 8.90
CA ARG A 113 14.97 -6.36 8.53
C ARG A 113 16.30 -6.75 9.15
N ARG A 114 16.32 -7.13 10.43
CA ARG A 114 17.56 -7.51 11.13
C ARG A 114 18.20 -8.72 10.47
N ILE A 115 17.44 -9.78 10.25
CA ILE A 115 17.94 -11.03 9.67
C ILE A 115 18.36 -10.80 8.21
N MET A 116 17.54 -10.10 7.42
CA MET A 116 17.88 -9.82 6.01
C MET A 116 19.12 -8.93 5.87
N SER A 117 19.35 -7.99 6.78
CA SER A 117 20.56 -7.17 6.77
C SER A 117 21.83 -8.01 6.97
N GLU A 118 21.75 -9.05 7.81
CA GLU A 118 22.83 -10.00 7.98
C GLU A 118 23.03 -10.86 6.72
N ALA A 119 21.94 -11.35 6.12
CA ALA A 119 21.97 -12.12 4.88
C ALA A 119 22.64 -11.34 3.75
N VAL A 120 22.18 -10.10 3.52
CA VAL A 120 22.72 -9.21 2.48
C VAL A 120 24.19 -8.90 2.73
N LYS A 121 24.58 -8.66 3.99
CA LYS A 121 25.99 -8.44 4.33
C LYS A 121 26.85 -9.67 4.04
N GLN A 122 26.36 -10.89 4.32
CA GLN A 122 27.08 -12.11 3.98
C GLN A 122 27.23 -12.27 2.47
N MET A 123 26.14 -12.04 1.73
CA MET A 123 26.11 -12.08 0.27
C MET A 123 27.03 -11.04 -0.39
N GLU A 124 27.08 -9.80 0.12
CA GLU A 124 27.98 -8.75 -0.42
C GLU A 124 29.47 -9.10 -0.24
N ASN A 125 29.82 -9.98 0.70
CA ASN A 125 31.20 -10.43 0.93
C ASN A 125 31.55 -11.70 0.15
N ASP A 126 30.61 -12.28 -0.60
CA ASP A 126 30.79 -13.49 -1.38
C ASP A 126 30.72 -13.17 -2.87
N GLU A 127 31.88 -13.21 -3.53
CA GLU A 127 32.04 -12.86 -4.95
C GLU A 127 31.23 -13.76 -5.90
N GLU A 128 30.86 -14.97 -5.47
CA GLU A 128 30.06 -15.90 -6.26
C GLU A 128 28.55 -15.64 -6.15
N THR A 129 28.13 -14.68 -5.31
CA THR A 129 26.71 -14.41 -5.10
C THR A 129 26.02 -13.89 -6.36
N ASP A 130 24.87 -14.49 -6.67
CA ASP A 130 23.97 -13.98 -7.69
C ASP A 130 23.48 -12.56 -7.36
N ARG A 131 23.75 -11.62 -8.27
CA ARG A 131 23.32 -10.22 -8.17
C ARG A 131 21.79 -10.09 -8.04
N ILE A 132 21.02 -10.97 -8.66
CA ILE A 132 19.55 -10.97 -8.56
C ILE A 132 19.12 -11.30 -7.14
N LYS A 133 19.80 -12.26 -6.48
CA LYS A 133 19.55 -12.61 -5.08
C LYS A 133 19.90 -11.46 -4.13
N LEU A 134 20.98 -10.73 -4.40
CA LEU A 134 21.33 -9.48 -3.69
C LEU A 134 20.25 -8.41 -3.87
N ALA A 135 19.80 -8.16 -5.11
CA ALA A 135 18.73 -7.22 -5.40
C ALA A 135 17.44 -7.56 -4.63
N ARG A 136 17.07 -8.85 -4.58
CA ARG A 136 15.92 -9.35 -3.82
C ARG A 136 16.06 -9.11 -2.32
N GLY A 137 17.24 -9.31 -1.75
CA GLY A 137 17.50 -9.01 -0.34
C GLY A 137 17.29 -7.52 -0.02
N PHE A 138 17.75 -6.63 -0.91
CA PHE A 138 17.50 -5.19 -0.79
C PHE A 138 16.03 -4.81 -0.99
N LEU A 139 15.31 -5.50 -1.87
CA LEU A 139 13.87 -5.32 -2.03
C LEU A 139 13.14 -5.61 -0.71
N VAL A 140 13.42 -6.75 -0.08
CA VAL A 140 12.80 -7.14 1.20
C VAL A 140 13.14 -6.13 2.32
N LEU A 141 14.38 -5.63 2.36
CA LEU A 141 14.77 -4.57 3.30
C LEU A 141 14.00 -3.27 3.06
N GLY A 142 13.82 -2.89 1.80
CA GLY A 142 13.03 -1.73 1.40
C GLY A 142 11.57 -1.86 1.82
N GLU A 143 10.94 -3.00 1.53
CA GLU A 143 9.55 -3.27 1.91
C GLU A 143 9.37 -3.30 3.43
N ALA A 144 10.34 -3.86 4.18
CA ALA A 144 10.27 -3.90 5.63
C ALA A 144 10.34 -2.48 6.24
N GLU A 145 11.20 -1.60 5.73
CA GLU A 145 11.26 -0.21 6.18
C GLU A 145 10.06 0.62 5.71
N GLU A 146 9.49 0.33 4.54
CA GLU A 146 8.25 0.95 4.06
C GLU A 146 7.08 0.64 5.00
N ASN A 147 6.89 -0.64 5.36
CA ASN A 147 5.87 -1.07 6.33
C ASN A 147 6.08 -0.53 7.75
N LEU A 148 7.31 -0.12 8.08
CA LEU A 148 7.65 0.56 9.35
C LEU A 148 7.51 2.09 9.27
N GLU A 149 7.04 2.62 8.14
CA GLU A 149 6.93 4.05 7.83
C GLU A 149 8.27 4.78 7.94
N LYS A 150 9.33 4.15 7.43
CA LYS A 150 10.70 4.67 7.42
C LYS A 150 11.14 4.91 5.98
N PHE A 151 10.37 5.73 5.29
CA PHE A 151 10.46 5.98 3.85
C PHE A 151 11.87 6.35 3.37
N ALA A 152 12.58 7.22 4.10
CA ALA A 152 13.96 7.58 3.73
C ALA A 152 14.93 6.38 3.75
N ARG A 153 14.70 5.36 4.58
CA ARG A 153 15.50 4.13 4.58
C ARG A 153 15.04 3.16 3.51
N ALA A 154 13.73 3.03 3.31
CA ALA A 154 13.15 2.22 2.25
C ALA A 154 13.68 2.65 0.87
N ILE A 155 13.65 3.96 0.58
CA ILE A 155 14.22 4.55 -0.65
C ILE A 155 15.67 4.11 -0.85
N ARG A 156 16.52 4.22 0.17
CA ARG A 156 17.94 3.82 0.06
C ARG A 156 18.10 2.34 -0.26
N TYR A 157 17.29 1.47 0.37
CA TYR A 157 17.35 0.04 0.09
C TYR A 157 16.87 -0.29 -1.31
N TYR A 158 15.75 0.28 -1.77
CA TYR A 158 15.29 0.08 -3.15
C TYR A 158 16.28 0.60 -4.19
N GLN A 159 16.88 1.78 -3.98
CA GLN A 159 17.94 2.29 -4.85
C GLN A 159 19.13 1.33 -4.89
N ARG A 160 19.55 0.81 -3.73
CA ARG A 160 20.65 -0.15 -3.64
C ARG A 160 20.32 -1.45 -4.38
N GLY A 161 19.09 -1.96 -4.26
CA GLY A 161 18.62 -3.11 -5.04
C GLY A 161 18.69 -2.86 -6.54
N LEU A 162 18.28 -1.67 -6.98
CA LEU A 162 18.32 -1.28 -8.40
C LEU A 162 19.75 -1.26 -8.97
N THR A 163 20.78 -0.98 -8.17
CA THR A 163 22.19 -0.96 -8.63
C THR A 163 22.74 -2.34 -9.04
N TYR A 164 22.04 -3.43 -8.73
CA TYR A 164 22.47 -4.78 -9.10
C TYR A 164 21.98 -5.22 -10.48
N PHE A 165 21.12 -4.44 -11.12
CA PHE A 165 20.72 -4.66 -12.51
C PHE A 165 21.61 -3.86 -13.46
N GLN A 166 21.87 -4.45 -14.62
CA GLN A 166 22.52 -3.78 -15.74
C GLN A 166 21.45 -3.37 -16.76
N ASP A 167 21.75 -2.37 -17.59
CA ASP A 167 20.79 -1.81 -18.56
C ASP A 167 20.27 -2.86 -19.57
N ASP A 168 21.02 -3.94 -19.79
CA ASP A 168 20.70 -5.06 -20.68
C ASP A 168 20.15 -6.30 -19.95
N ASP A 169 19.98 -6.24 -18.61
CA ASP A 169 19.53 -7.38 -17.83
C ASP A 169 18.02 -7.62 -18.01
N ASN A 170 17.71 -8.50 -18.97
CA ASN A 170 16.34 -8.91 -19.26
C ASN A 170 15.83 -10.02 -18.32
N ARG A 171 16.65 -10.51 -17.39
CA ARG A 171 16.31 -11.72 -16.60
C ARG A 171 15.23 -11.46 -15.55
N ASP A 172 15.11 -10.23 -15.05
CA ASP A 172 14.09 -9.88 -14.05
C ASP A 172 13.50 -8.47 -14.26
N LYS A 173 12.92 -8.27 -15.46
CA LYS A 173 12.24 -7.02 -15.84
C LYS A 173 11.17 -6.60 -14.85
N TYR A 174 10.46 -7.57 -14.26
CA TYR A 174 9.42 -7.29 -13.28
C TYR A 174 10.00 -6.69 -12.00
N MET A 175 11.11 -7.22 -11.46
CA MET A 175 11.73 -6.63 -10.28
C MET A 175 12.24 -5.20 -10.54
N ILE A 176 12.83 -4.94 -11.72
CA ILE A 176 13.26 -3.59 -12.13
C ILE A 176 12.06 -2.63 -12.18
N LEU A 177 10.98 -3.05 -12.85
CA LEU A 177 9.73 -2.30 -12.92
C LEU A 177 9.19 -1.99 -11.51
N PHE A 178 9.13 -3.01 -10.64
CA PHE A 178 8.60 -2.88 -9.29
C PHE A 178 9.45 -1.93 -8.43
N LEU A 179 10.78 -1.99 -8.54
CA LEU A 179 11.67 -1.07 -7.84
C LEU A 179 11.48 0.38 -8.30
N HIS A 180 11.35 0.63 -9.61
CA HIS A 180 11.02 1.96 -10.11
C HIS A 180 9.67 2.45 -9.60
N PHE A 181 8.65 1.60 -9.61
CA PHE A 181 7.33 1.94 -9.10
C PHE A 181 7.38 2.33 -7.61
N LYS A 182 8.02 1.49 -6.79
CA LYS A 182 8.18 1.74 -5.36
C LYS A 182 8.96 3.02 -5.06
N LEU A 183 10.04 3.27 -5.78
CA LEU A 183 10.81 4.51 -5.63
C LEU A 183 9.98 5.73 -6.02
N GLY A 184 9.25 5.67 -7.13
CA GLY A 184 8.37 6.75 -7.58
C GLY A 184 7.29 7.11 -6.57
N VAL A 185 6.59 6.11 -6.03
CA VAL A 185 5.55 6.29 -5.00
C VAL A 185 6.16 6.84 -3.70
N LEU A 186 7.31 6.33 -3.26
CA LEU A 186 7.94 6.81 -2.03
C LEU A 186 8.48 8.23 -2.16
N TYR A 187 9.08 8.58 -3.29
CA TYR A 187 9.51 9.95 -3.54
C TYR A 187 8.33 10.93 -3.57
N SER A 188 7.19 10.52 -4.12
CA SER A 188 5.94 11.29 -4.04
C SER A 188 5.51 11.47 -2.57
N THR A 189 5.54 10.41 -1.78
CA THR A 189 5.17 10.42 -0.35
C THR A 189 6.05 11.35 0.49
N VAL A 190 7.34 11.48 0.15
CA VAL A 190 8.27 12.41 0.84
C VAL A 190 8.36 13.79 0.15
N ASN A 191 7.41 14.11 -0.73
CA ASN A 191 7.31 15.38 -1.47
C ASN A 191 8.54 15.73 -2.31
N ASN A 192 9.30 14.73 -2.78
CA ASN A 192 10.34 14.93 -3.79
C ASN A 192 9.76 14.68 -5.18
N SER A 193 9.08 15.70 -5.71
CA SER A 193 8.34 15.61 -6.96
C SER A 193 9.20 15.31 -8.18
N GLU A 194 10.46 15.76 -8.22
CA GLU A 194 11.34 15.56 -9.38
C GLU A 194 11.72 14.09 -9.53
N GLU A 195 12.24 13.49 -8.45
CA GLU A 195 12.56 12.06 -8.44
C GLU A 195 11.30 11.21 -8.60
N ALA A 196 10.19 11.58 -7.97
CA ALA A 196 8.91 10.87 -8.14
C ALA A 196 8.53 10.77 -9.61
N ILE A 197 8.51 11.89 -10.34
CA ILE A 197 8.18 11.93 -11.76
C ILE A 197 9.17 11.10 -12.58
N ASN A 198 10.46 11.17 -12.28
CA ASN A 198 11.48 10.41 -13.01
C ASN A 198 11.26 8.88 -12.89
N TYR A 199 11.13 8.38 -11.66
CA TYR A 199 10.92 6.95 -11.40
C TYR A 199 9.56 6.45 -11.90
N LEU A 200 8.49 7.25 -11.77
CA LEU A 200 7.16 6.88 -12.25
C LEU A 200 7.09 6.88 -13.78
N ASN A 201 7.76 7.82 -14.48
CA ASN A 201 7.84 7.78 -15.94
C ASN A 201 8.57 6.51 -16.42
N LYS A 202 9.66 6.13 -15.74
CA LYS A 202 10.33 4.87 -16.06
C LYS A 202 9.44 3.66 -15.81
N THR A 203 8.58 3.72 -14.79
CA THR A 203 7.56 2.69 -14.54
C THR A 203 6.55 2.61 -15.68
N VAL A 204 6.03 3.73 -16.16
CA VAL A 204 5.09 3.78 -17.31
C VAL A 204 5.73 3.18 -18.57
N GLU A 205 7.00 3.51 -18.83
CA GLU A 205 7.76 2.96 -19.97
C GLU A 205 7.95 1.44 -19.85
N LEU A 206 8.36 0.95 -18.68
CA LEU A 206 8.67 -0.46 -18.44
C LEU A 206 7.42 -1.34 -18.31
N ALA A 207 6.31 -0.80 -17.82
CA ALA A 207 5.07 -1.54 -17.61
C ALA A 207 4.43 -1.98 -18.93
N GLY A 208 4.54 -1.14 -19.97
CA GLY A 208 3.88 -1.39 -21.26
C GLY A 208 2.40 -1.73 -21.09
N ASP A 209 1.96 -2.77 -21.81
CA ASP A 209 0.60 -3.32 -21.69
C ASP A 209 0.54 -4.55 -20.77
N ASP A 210 1.70 -5.08 -20.33
CA ASP A 210 1.81 -6.30 -19.53
C ASP A 210 1.50 -6.05 -18.04
N HIS A 211 1.68 -4.82 -17.57
CA HIS A 211 1.49 -4.42 -16.17
C HIS A 211 0.62 -3.16 -16.04
N PRO A 212 -0.65 -3.20 -16.51
CA PRO A 212 -1.52 -2.04 -16.58
C PRO A 212 -1.77 -1.40 -15.21
N GLU A 213 -1.82 -2.18 -14.12
CA GLU A 213 -2.06 -1.60 -12.79
C GLU A 213 -0.94 -0.65 -12.34
N MET A 214 0.33 -1.04 -12.55
CA MET A 214 1.48 -0.18 -12.20
C MET A 214 1.53 1.05 -13.10
N LYS A 215 1.20 0.89 -14.39
CA LYS A 215 1.11 2.00 -15.34
C LYS A 215 0.07 3.03 -14.91
N ILE A 216 -1.18 2.60 -14.67
CA ILE A 216 -2.28 3.47 -14.25
C ILE A 216 -1.94 4.21 -12.94
N ASN A 217 -1.47 3.49 -11.92
CA ASN A 217 -1.07 4.11 -10.65
C ASN A 217 0.00 5.18 -10.84
N SER A 218 0.97 4.92 -11.73
CA SER A 218 2.04 5.85 -12.04
C SER A 218 1.53 7.09 -12.77
N LEU A 219 0.67 6.92 -13.78
CA LEU A 219 0.06 8.04 -14.52
C LEU A 219 -0.74 8.96 -13.58
N VAL A 220 -1.61 8.40 -12.72
CA VAL A 220 -2.39 9.18 -11.74
C VAL A 220 -1.47 9.90 -10.75
N SER A 221 -0.39 9.25 -10.29
CA SER A 221 0.55 9.85 -9.34
C SER A 221 1.39 10.97 -9.98
N ILE A 222 1.80 10.81 -11.24
CA ILE A 222 2.47 11.85 -12.03
C ILE A 222 1.53 13.05 -12.21
N ALA A 223 0.27 12.79 -12.59
CA ALA A 223 -0.74 13.83 -12.75
C ALA A 223 -0.93 14.66 -11.48
N LYS A 224 -1.15 14.02 -10.34
CA LYS A 224 -1.23 14.69 -9.03
C LYS A 224 0.00 15.55 -8.75
N THR A 225 1.17 15.03 -9.06
CA THR A 225 2.43 15.74 -8.83
C THR A 225 2.52 16.99 -9.71
N TYR A 226 2.11 16.94 -10.97
CA TYR A 226 2.03 18.13 -11.82
C TYR A 226 0.92 19.10 -11.39
N GLY A 227 -0.25 18.61 -10.97
CA GLY A 227 -1.33 19.45 -10.43
C GLY A 227 -0.89 20.21 -9.18
N SER A 228 -0.15 19.57 -8.28
CA SER A 228 0.42 20.23 -7.09
C SER A 228 1.45 21.33 -7.41
N LYS A 229 2.01 21.33 -8.62
CA LYS A 229 2.93 22.33 -9.15
C LYS A 229 2.24 23.38 -10.04
N GLU A 230 0.91 23.35 -10.12
CA GLU A 230 0.11 24.21 -11.01
C GLU A 230 0.46 24.01 -12.50
N GLU A 231 1.01 22.85 -12.87
CA GLU A 231 1.31 22.46 -14.25
C GLU A 231 0.12 21.71 -14.87
N ASP A 232 -1.07 22.30 -14.77
CA ASP A 232 -2.37 21.68 -15.07
C ASP A 232 -2.45 21.02 -16.45
N LYS A 233 -1.85 21.62 -17.48
CA LYS A 233 -1.85 21.05 -18.84
C LYS A 233 -1.11 19.71 -18.93
N LYS A 234 -0.02 19.54 -18.15
CA LYS A 234 0.69 18.27 -18.08
C LYS A 234 -0.13 17.27 -17.30
N ALA A 235 -0.67 17.66 -16.15
CA ALA A 235 -1.52 16.81 -15.33
C ALA A 235 -2.69 16.24 -16.14
N TYR A 236 -3.38 17.08 -16.91
CA TYR A 236 -4.49 16.68 -17.77
C TYR A 236 -4.13 15.59 -18.78
N ALA A 237 -2.96 15.69 -19.43
CA ALA A 237 -2.52 14.68 -20.41
C ALA A 237 -2.38 13.30 -19.75
N TYR A 238 -1.73 13.23 -18.59
CA TYR A 238 -1.57 11.99 -17.83
C TYR A 238 -2.90 11.47 -17.26
N LEU A 239 -3.81 12.36 -16.80
CA LEU A 239 -5.13 11.95 -16.31
C LEU A 239 -6.00 11.37 -17.43
N THR A 240 -5.95 11.97 -18.62
CA THR A 240 -6.71 11.49 -19.77
C THR A 240 -6.30 10.07 -20.12
N GLU A 241 -4.98 9.83 -20.26
CA GLU A 241 -4.45 8.48 -20.50
C GLU A 241 -4.83 7.50 -19.37
N ALA A 242 -4.71 7.93 -18.11
CA ALA A 242 -5.05 7.07 -16.97
C ALA A 242 -6.53 6.68 -16.94
N ILE A 243 -7.44 7.63 -17.18
CA ILE A 243 -8.90 7.40 -17.13
C ILE A 243 -9.33 6.47 -18.28
N GLU A 244 -8.78 6.65 -19.49
CA GLU A 244 -9.04 5.74 -20.61
C GLU A 244 -8.67 4.28 -20.30
N LEU A 245 -7.59 4.08 -19.52
CA LEU A 245 -7.15 2.75 -19.09
C LEU A 245 -7.93 2.22 -17.88
N LEU A 246 -8.54 3.08 -17.07
CA LEU A 246 -9.15 2.71 -15.79
C LEU A 246 -10.46 1.94 -15.93
N ASP A 247 -11.31 2.34 -16.88
CA ASP A 247 -12.68 1.83 -17.01
C ASP A 247 -12.75 0.31 -17.28
N ASP A 248 -11.75 -0.24 -17.99
CA ASP A 248 -11.65 -1.67 -18.32
C ASP A 248 -10.61 -2.43 -17.46
N SER A 249 -10.08 -1.82 -16.41
CA SER A 249 -9.02 -2.40 -15.57
C SER A 249 -9.51 -3.04 -14.28
N SER A 250 -8.66 -3.85 -13.66
CA SER A 250 -8.82 -4.35 -12.29
C SER A 250 -8.87 -3.23 -11.23
N LEU A 251 -8.51 -2.00 -11.61
CA LEU A 251 -8.55 -0.80 -10.78
C LEU A 251 -9.85 0.00 -10.93
N ALA A 252 -10.81 -0.47 -11.73
CA ALA A 252 -12.14 0.12 -11.78
C ALA A 252 -12.80 0.15 -10.38
N GLU A 253 -13.52 1.23 -10.05
CA GLU A 253 -14.16 1.45 -8.74
C GLU A 253 -13.21 1.41 -7.52
N THR A 254 -11.89 1.50 -7.73
CA THR A 254 -10.92 1.58 -6.62
C THR A 254 -10.62 3.02 -6.22
N LEU A 255 -9.85 3.19 -5.13
CA LEU A 255 -9.37 4.49 -4.68
C LEU A 255 -8.64 5.27 -5.79
N VAL A 256 -7.78 4.60 -6.56
CA VAL A 256 -7.01 5.24 -7.65
C VAL A 256 -7.94 5.83 -8.70
N HIS A 257 -9.04 5.13 -8.99
CA HIS A 257 -10.05 5.60 -9.94
C HIS A 257 -10.78 6.84 -9.41
N ALA A 258 -11.22 6.82 -8.14
CA ALA A 258 -11.84 7.99 -7.51
C ALA A 258 -10.90 9.20 -7.50
N GLU A 259 -9.61 8.95 -7.29
CA GLU A 259 -8.59 10.00 -7.29
C GLU A 259 -8.36 10.57 -8.69
N ALA A 260 -8.30 9.74 -9.73
CA ALA A 260 -8.19 10.23 -11.11
C ALA A 260 -9.33 11.19 -11.48
N PHE A 261 -10.58 10.83 -11.15
CA PHE A 261 -11.72 11.72 -11.34
C PHE A 261 -11.67 12.98 -10.48
N THR A 262 -11.16 12.89 -9.25
CA THR A 262 -10.99 14.06 -8.37
C THR A 262 -10.01 15.06 -8.99
N GLU A 263 -8.86 14.60 -9.46
CA GLU A 263 -7.86 15.47 -10.10
C GLU A 263 -8.38 16.04 -11.43
N MET A 264 -9.12 15.25 -12.21
CA MET A 264 -9.75 15.73 -13.44
C MET A 264 -10.81 16.80 -13.15
N ALA A 265 -11.61 16.62 -12.10
CA ALA A 265 -12.56 17.63 -11.65
C ALA A 265 -11.85 18.92 -11.19
N PHE A 266 -10.73 18.78 -10.47
CA PHE A 266 -9.92 19.90 -10.00
C PHE A 266 -9.29 20.68 -11.18
N TYR A 267 -8.82 19.98 -12.21
CA TYR A 267 -8.35 20.61 -13.45
C TYR A 267 -9.41 21.55 -14.04
N TYR A 268 -10.63 21.04 -14.28
CA TYR A 268 -11.72 21.85 -14.83
C TYR A 268 -12.15 22.98 -13.87
N PHE A 269 -12.15 22.70 -12.56
CA PHE A 269 -12.43 23.70 -11.53
C PHE A 269 -11.47 24.90 -11.62
N ASN A 270 -10.16 24.66 -11.74
CA ASN A 270 -9.14 25.71 -11.86
C ASN A 270 -9.30 26.53 -13.14
N GLN A 271 -9.78 25.92 -14.23
CA GLN A 271 -10.08 26.62 -15.48
C GLN A 271 -11.44 27.35 -15.44
N SER A 272 -12.16 27.33 -14.32
CA SER A 272 -13.54 27.84 -14.19
C SER A 272 -14.56 27.16 -15.13
N GLU A 273 -14.22 25.97 -15.63
CA GLU A 273 -15.07 25.10 -16.45
C GLU A 273 -15.94 24.22 -15.52
N LEU A 274 -16.82 24.90 -14.76
CA LEU A 274 -17.55 24.28 -13.65
C LEU A 274 -18.56 23.22 -14.11
N ASP A 275 -19.15 23.37 -15.29
CA ASP A 275 -20.07 22.38 -15.86
C ASP A 275 -19.36 21.07 -16.20
N GLU A 276 -18.08 21.15 -16.60
CA GLU A 276 -17.18 20.05 -16.94
C GLU A 276 -16.59 19.38 -15.68
N ALA A 277 -16.39 20.13 -14.60
CA ALA A 277 -15.94 19.58 -13.31
C ALA A 277 -17.01 18.71 -12.61
N ILE A 278 -18.29 19.07 -12.74
CA ILE A 278 -19.42 18.39 -12.08
C ILE A 278 -19.51 16.88 -12.35
N PRO A 279 -19.48 16.36 -13.59
CA PRO A 279 -19.54 14.92 -13.83
C PRO A 279 -18.36 14.17 -13.20
N ASN A 280 -17.17 14.76 -13.24
CA ASN A 280 -15.97 14.18 -12.63
C ASN A 280 -16.09 14.11 -11.10
N TYR A 281 -16.52 15.18 -10.44
CA TYR A 281 -16.81 15.15 -8.99
C TYR A 281 -17.89 14.15 -8.63
N THR A 282 -18.97 14.07 -9.43
CA THR A 282 -20.07 13.13 -9.20
C THR A 282 -19.55 11.71 -9.20
N ARG A 283 -18.75 11.33 -10.21
CA ARG A 283 -18.17 10.00 -10.33
C ARG A 283 -17.18 9.69 -9.21
N ALA A 284 -16.32 10.65 -8.85
CA ALA A 284 -15.41 10.49 -7.71
C ALA A 284 -16.17 10.22 -6.40
N ILE A 285 -17.23 11.00 -6.12
CA ILE A 285 -18.07 10.84 -4.91
C ILE A 285 -18.72 9.46 -4.88
N GLU A 286 -19.31 9.00 -5.99
CA GLU A 286 -19.93 7.68 -6.10
C GLU A 286 -18.94 6.56 -5.73
N ILE A 287 -17.73 6.59 -6.31
CA ILE A 287 -16.71 5.59 -6.03
C ILE A 287 -16.29 5.67 -4.56
N PHE A 288 -15.96 6.86 -4.05
CA PHE A 288 -15.54 7.04 -2.65
C PHE A 288 -16.56 6.48 -1.65
N LEU A 289 -17.87 6.70 -1.88
CA LEU A 289 -18.91 6.20 -0.99
C LEU A 289 -19.10 4.67 -1.03
N ASN A 290 -18.62 4.01 -2.08
CA ASN A 290 -18.63 2.55 -2.21
C ASN A 290 -17.37 1.87 -1.65
N LEU A 291 -16.32 2.63 -1.31
CA LEU A 291 -15.09 2.08 -0.72
C LEU A 291 -15.31 1.63 0.74
N PRO A 292 -14.68 0.53 1.19
CA PRO A 292 -14.76 0.07 2.58
C PRO A 292 -14.26 1.10 3.60
N ALA A 293 -13.27 1.90 3.19
CA ALA A 293 -12.70 2.97 3.99
C ALA A 293 -12.24 4.11 3.06
N TYR A 294 -12.47 5.35 3.48
CA TYR A 294 -12.03 6.55 2.76
C TYR A 294 -11.80 7.71 3.74
N SER A 295 -10.99 8.69 3.33
CA SER A 295 -10.68 9.87 4.14
C SER A 295 -11.88 10.81 4.23
N ALA A 296 -12.39 11.03 5.44
CA ALA A 296 -13.46 11.99 5.72
C ALA A 296 -13.06 13.42 5.29
N ARG A 297 -11.79 13.78 5.49
CA ARG A 297 -11.22 15.06 5.05
C ARG A 297 -11.30 15.21 3.53
N LYS A 298 -10.83 14.22 2.80
CA LYS A 298 -10.77 14.26 1.32
C LYS A 298 -12.17 14.38 0.73
N ILE A 299 -13.10 13.53 1.15
CA ILE A 299 -14.48 13.59 0.64
C ILE A 299 -15.18 14.89 1.04
N GLY A 300 -14.89 15.44 2.23
CA GLY A 300 -15.44 16.73 2.66
C GLY A 300 -15.00 17.88 1.75
N MET A 301 -13.71 17.92 1.40
CA MET A 301 -13.19 18.90 0.43
C MET A 301 -13.80 18.73 -0.97
N ILE A 302 -13.96 17.48 -1.42
CA ILE A 302 -14.62 17.18 -2.71
C ILE A 302 -16.06 17.72 -2.69
N TYR A 303 -16.81 17.50 -1.62
CA TYR A 303 -18.16 18.05 -1.49
C TYR A 303 -18.19 19.58 -1.48
N MET A 304 -17.22 20.26 -0.85
CA MET A 304 -17.11 21.72 -0.90
C MET A 304 -16.94 22.22 -2.33
N GLN A 305 -15.97 21.66 -3.06
CA GLN A 305 -15.68 22.06 -4.45
C GLN A 305 -16.85 21.72 -5.38
N TYR A 306 -17.46 20.56 -5.20
CA TYR A 306 -18.64 20.15 -5.96
C TYR A 306 -19.83 21.07 -5.72
N ALA A 307 -20.09 21.44 -4.46
CA ALA A 307 -21.13 22.39 -4.10
C ALA A 307 -20.89 23.77 -4.73
N TYR A 308 -19.64 24.25 -4.70
CA TYR A 308 -19.23 25.48 -5.36
C TYR A 308 -19.49 25.43 -6.87
N CYS A 309 -19.12 24.34 -7.55
CA CYS A 309 -19.43 24.17 -8.98
C CYS A 309 -20.94 24.28 -9.24
N LEU A 310 -21.77 23.62 -8.41
CA LEU A 310 -23.21 23.63 -8.55
C LEU A 310 -23.83 25.02 -8.32
N GLU A 311 -23.24 25.82 -7.43
CA GLU A 311 -23.62 27.20 -7.16
C GLU A 311 -23.26 28.14 -8.32
N HIS A 312 -22.09 27.96 -8.93
CA HIS A 312 -21.52 28.93 -9.86
C HIS A 312 -21.54 28.52 -11.35
N LYS A 313 -22.01 27.31 -11.69
CA LYS A 313 -22.16 26.88 -13.08
C LYS A 313 -23.12 27.76 -13.88
N LYS A 314 -23.15 27.62 -15.21
CA LYS A 314 -23.97 28.45 -16.12
C LYS A 314 -25.44 28.54 -15.72
N GLN A 315 -26.01 27.44 -15.20
CA GLN A 315 -27.35 27.40 -14.63
C GLN A 315 -27.29 26.93 -13.17
N PRO A 316 -27.15 27.84 -12.20
CA PRO A 316 -26.97 27.50 -10.79
C PRO A 316 -28.05 26.55 -10.26
N ASN A 317 -27.62 25.54 -9.50
CA ASN A 317 -28.50 24.66 -8.75
C ASN A 317 -28.27 24.83 -7.25
N GLN A 318 -28.81 25.93 -6.70
CA GLN A 318 -28.66 26.29 -5.29
C GLN A 318 -29.19 25.21 -4.34
N THR A 319 -30.25 24.49 -4.71
CA THR A 319 -30.79 23.42 -3.86
C THR A 319 -29.81 22.27 -3.72
N LEU A 320 -29.19 21.85 -4.83
CA LEU A 320 -28.21 20.78 -4.80
C LEU A 320 -26.88 21.24 -4.20
N ALA A 321 -26.44 22.47 -4.48
CA ALA A 321 -25.27 23.07 -3.86
C ALA A 321 -25.41 23.08 -2.32
N GLY A 322 -26.52 23.59 -1.80
CA GLY A 322 -26.79 23.60 -0.35
C GLY A 322 -26.72 22.22 0.27
N ARG A 323 -27.32 21.19 -0.35
CA ARG A 323 -27.22 19.80 0.15
C ARG A 323 -25.77 19.31 0.23
N ASN A 324 -24.96 19.60 -0.78
CA ASN A 324 -23.57 19.15 -0.81
C ASN A 324 -22.69 19.94 0.17
N TYR A 325 -22.95 21.23 0.39
CA TYR A 325 -22.32 21.99 1.48
C TYR A 325 -22.64 21.39 2.86
N GLU A 326 -23.89 20.97 3.10
CA GLU A 326 -24.22 20.28 4.36
C GLU A 326 -23.48 18.95 4.51
N LEU A 327 -23.40 18.15 3.44
CA LEU A 327 -22.63 16.90 3.43
C LEU A 327 -21.14 17.15 3.67
N ALA A 328 -20.57 18.20 3.08
CA ALA A 328 -19.18 18.58 3.29
C ALA A 328 -18.89 18.79 4.78
N ILE A 329 -19.70 19.60 5.46
CA ILE A 329 -19.55 19.86 6.90
C ILE A 329 -19.69 18.56 7.71
N GLU A 330 -20.68 17.71 7.40
CA GLU A 330 -20.84 16.42 8.09
C GLU A 330 -19.59 15.53 7.99
N LYS A 331 -18.85 15.58 6.88
CA LYS A 331 -17.60 14.84 6.72
C LYS A 331 -16.43 15.52 7.41
N LEU A 332 -16.31 16.85 7.29
CA LEU A 332 -15.22 17.61 7.90
C LEU A 332 -15.29 17.63 9.43
N GLU A 333 -16.47 17.54 10.04
CA GLU A 333 -16.65 17.38 11.49
C GLU A 333 -16.08 16.08 12.04
N LYS A 334 -15.79 15.08 11.19
CA LYS A 334 -15.16 13.81 11.58
C LYS A 334 -13.64 13.87 11.50
N THR A 335 -13.07 15.05 11.27
CA THR A 335 -11.64 15.28 11.11
C THR A 335 -11.09 16.11 12.26
N ASP A 336 -9.79 15.98 12.53
CA ASP A 336 -9.10 16.80 13.54
C ASP A 336 -8.60 18.15 12.96
N ASP A 337 -8.96 18.48 11.71
CA ASP A 337 -8.53 19.68 10.99
C ASP A 337 -9.48 20.86 11.27
N LYS A 338 -9.31 21.48 12.44
CA LYS A 338 -10.18 22.59 12.92
C LYS A 338 -10.15 23.80 11.99
N GLU A 339 -8.98 24.15 11.45
CA GLU A 339 -8.82 25.30 10.55
C GLU A 339 -9.58 25.08 9.25
N LEU A 340 -9.48 23.88 8.65
CA LEU A 340 -10.27 23.52 7.48
C LEU A 340 -11.77 23.55 7.76
N LEU A 341 -12.21 23.02 8.90
CA LEU A 341 -13.62 23.04 9.29
C LEU A 341 -14.13 24.47 9.52
N GLU A 342 -13.31 25.34 10.11
CA GLU A 342 -13.62 26.76 10.31
C GLU A 342 -13.87 27.48 8.99
N ASN A 343 -12.93 27.35 8.04
CA ASN A 343 -13.03 27.94 6.72
C ASN A 343 -14.27 27.41 5.98
N ALA A 344 -14.49 26.09 6.01
CA ALA A 344 -15.65 25.49 5.37
C ALA A 344 -16.97 25.98 5.98
N LEU A 345 -17.06 26.11 7.31
CA LEU A 345 -18.25 26.65 7.97
C LEU A 345 -18.51 28.10 7.57
N ALA A 346 -17.47 28.93 7.45
CA ALA A 346 -17.62 30.32 7.01
C ALA A 346 -18.21 30.40 5.59
N ASP A 347 -17.70 29.59 4.65
CA ASP A 347 -18.22 29.51 3.28
C ASP A 347 -19.68 29.06 3.24
N VAL A 348 -20.03 28.01 4.02
CA VAL A 348 -21.39 27.49 4.08
C VAL A 348 -22.36 28.49 4.72
N ILE A 349 -21.94 29.24 5.74
CA ILE A 349 -22.72 30.32 6.35
C ILE A 349 -23.00 31.42 5.31
N SER A 350 -21.96 31.84 4.58
CA SER A 350 -22.06 32.84 3.51
C SER A 350 -23.06 32.41 2.42
N PHE A 351 -22.97 31.16 1.97
CA PHE A 351 -23.91 30.58 1.01
C PHE A 351 -25.37 30.66 1.50
N PHE A 352 -25.66 30.25 2.73
CA PHE A 352 -27.02 30.27 3.26
C PHE A 352 -27.54 31.68 3.57
N ASP A 353 -26.65 32.66 3.76
CA ASP A 353 -27.02 34.08 3.82
C ASP A 353 -27.43 34.59 2.43
N ASN A 354 -26.58 34.34 1.43
CA ASN A 354 -26.79 34.78 0.05
C ASN A 354 -28.02 34.16 -0.59
N THR A 355 -28.38 32.93 -0.19
CA THR A 355 -29.59 32.23 -0.65
C THR A 355 -30.82 32.49 0.22
N ASN A 356 -30.75 33.45 1.15
CA ASN A 356 -31.83 33.87 2.04
C ASN A 356 -32.46 32.69 2.84
N ASN A 357 -31.61 31.82 3.39
CA ASN A 357 -32.02 30.69 4.23
C ASN A 357 -31.57 30.91 5.69
N PRO A 358 -32.28 31.78 6.45
CA PRO A 358 -31.86 32.17 7.80
C PRO A 358 -31.84 31.00 8.78
N ARG A 359 -32.66 29.96 8.53
CA ARG A 359 -32.69 28.75 9.36
C ARG A 359 -31.38 27.97 9.25
N LYS A 360 -30.89 27.74 8.03
CA LYS A 360 -29.64 27.01 7.80
C LYS A 360 -28.43 27.86 8.18
N LYS A 361 -28.43 29.15 7.85
CA LYS A 361 -27.41 30.10 8.30
C LYS A 361 -27.20 30.02 9.82
N LYS A 362 -28.27 30.22 10.61
CA LYS A 362 -28.21 30.16 12.08
C LYS A 362 -27.75 28.79 12.61
N TYR A 363 -28.11 27.70 11.94
CA TYR A 363 -27.66 26.37 12.31
C TYR A 363 -26.13 26.22 12.19
N PHE A 364 -25.54 26.70 11.09
CA PHE A 364 -24.09 26.64 10.89
C PHE A 364 -23.32 27.68 11.71
N GLU A 365 -23.89 28.87 11.95
CA GLU A 365 -23.34 29.85 12.91
C GLU A 365 -23.19 29.24 14.31
N ASN A 366 -24.20 28.50 14.78
CA ASN A 366 -24.12 27.82 16.07
C ASN A 366 -23.03 26.74 16.08
N LYS A 367 -22.85 25.98 14.98
CA LYS A 367 -21.74 25.01 14.86
C LYS A 367 -20.38 25.71 14.94
N PHE A 368 -20.22 26.83 14.22
CA PHE A 368 -19.01 27.65 14.23
C PHE A 368 -18.67 28.16 15.64
N VAL A 369 -19.65 28.73 16.34
CA VAL A 369 -19.48 29.23 17.71
C VAL A 369 -19.15 28.09 18.68
N ASN A 370 -19.83 26.94 18.58
CA ASN A 370 -19.54 25.80 19.44
C ASN A 370 -18.13 25.26 19.23
N MET A 371 -17.66 25.18 17.98
CA MET A 371 -16.32 24.72 17.67
C MET A 371 -15.24 25.66 18.23
N THR A 372 -15.43 26.98 18.12
CA THR A 372 -14.46 28.00 18.59
C THR A 372 -14.43 28.17 20.11
N ASN A 373 -15.51 27.82 20.81
CA ASN A 373 -15.59 27.91 22.28
C ASN A 373 -14.98 26.72 23.03
N VAL A 374 -14.61 25.62 22.36
CA VAL A 374 -14.02 24.42 22.98
C VAL A 374 -12.47 24.55 23.06
N ASN A 375 -11.99 25.73 23.46
CA ASN A 375 -10.56 26.00 23.67
C ASN A 375 -10.04 25.47 25.02
#